data_AF-A0A0R0DQ15-F1
#
_entry.id   AF-A0A0R0DQ15-F1
#
_cell.length_a   1.000
_cell.length_b   1.000
_cell.length_c   1.000
_cell.angle_alpha   90.00
_cell.angle_beta   90.00
_cell.angle_gamma   90.00
#
_symmetry.space_group_name_H-M   'P 1'
#
loop_
_entity.id
_entity.type
_entity.pdbx_description
1 polymer ?
#
loop_
_entity_poly.entity_id
_entity_poly.type
_entity_poly.pdbx_seq_one_letter_code
_entity_poly.pdbx_strand_id
1 'polypeptide(L)'
;MSQPTTAAAAVPPVADAGTEAPGVAMPTVEALMDETPGEADTPPPRYRLPPAAVPPDIKLQAAVARLVAQKERIDQLVREGLLDGLLPADWNGAPGNELRAFVAAVVPFASDSVRGETVAARVPLKYLLGQSQRWGKGDVAEPNSLAAYLASDERASAGATDAAEVMLLGPLGLGWTQVGRARVGFLRAMGVDSLAARVTALPYPAPEQLALYQVQVAGRTQVWCVLDNRKLRALSAPSLTVPLLTAYGVAAPQAWPASWPAPVEVEAELAGAAPGRTVVQVDLVRLVDKVRRSQAGEAWTSASLMQLHTWVPRWRFFLASFIGLPVALLMIAALALPGRVEAAAVAAALGFAGGAIAALAAPWVYIRRKYLS
;
A
#
# COMPACT_ATOMS: atom_id res chain seq x y z
N MET A 1 -45.02 -18.70 -65.79
CA MET A 1 -45.01 -18.18 -67.17
C MET A 1 -43.86 -17.18 -67.22
N SER A 2 -42.60 -17.59 -67.39
CA SER A 2 -42.01 -18.49 -68.40
C SER A 2 -41.67 -17.77 -69.71
N GLN A 3 -40.46 -17.19 -69.74
CA GLN A 3 -39.60 -17.06 -70.94
C GLN A 3 -40.21 -16.17 -72.09
N PRO A 4 -39.60 -15.99 -73.30
CA PRO A 4 -38.41 -16.68 -73.84
C PRO A 4 -37.41 -15.88 -74.74
N THR A 5 -36.28 -16.53 -75.06
CA THR A 5 -35.51 -16.50 -76.36
C THR A 5 -34.88 -15.13 -76.76
N THR A 6 -33.69 -15.02 -77.38
CA THR A 6 -33.08 -15.71 -78.56
C THR A 6 -31.54 -15.61 -78.45
N ALA A 7 -30.63 -16.58 -78.66
CA ALA A 7 -30.54 -17.85 -79.41
C ALA A 7 -30.04 -17.76 -80.88
N ALA A 8 -28.72 -17.83 -81.10
CA ALA A 8 -28.01 -18.35 -82.31
C ALA A 8 -26.48 -18.34 -82.01
N ALA A 9 -25.64 -19.39 -82.06
CA ALA A 9 -25.55 -20.67 -82.78
C ALA A 9 -24.89 -20.62 -84.18
N ALA A 10 -23.60 -20.97 -84.29
CA ALA A 10 -22.97 -21.72 -85.41
C ALA A 10 -21.44 -21.97 -85.20
N VAL A 11 -20.96 -23.16 -85.63
CA VAL A 11 -19.57 -23.70 -85.60
C VAL A 11 -19.50 -24.75 -86.72
N PRO A 12 -18.52 -24.78 -87.68
CA PRO A 12 -17.08 -25.15 -87.51
C PRO A 12 -16.14 -24.31 -88.46
N PRO A 13 -14.89 -24.69 -88.88
CA PRO A 13 -14.07 -25.89 -88.60
C PRO A 13 -12.54 -25.75 -88.29
N VAL A 14 -12.05 -26.77 -87.56
CA VAL A 14 -10.76 -27.52 -87.61
C VAL A 14 -9.57 -26.97 -88.44
N ALA A 15 -8.40 -26.78 -87.79
CA ALA A 15 -7.14 -27.49 -88.10
C ALA A 15 -5.98 -27.21 -87.12
N ASP A 16 -5.42 -28.32 -86.61
CA ASP A 16 -4.10 -28.64 -86.02
C ASP A 16 -2.96 -27.58 -85.92
N ALA A 17 -2.35 -27.48 -84.73
CA ALA A 17 -0.91 -27.26 -84.49
C ALA A 17 -0.60 -27.29 -82.98
N GLY A 18 0.17 -28.26 -82.50
CA GLY A 18 0.64 -28.32 -81.11
C GLY A 18 1.85 -27.42 -80.83
N THR A 19 1.92 -26.83 -79.63
CA THR A 19 3.18 -26.32 -79.02
C THR A 19 3.04 -26.38 -77.51
N GLU A 20 4.05 -26.95 -76.84
CA GLU A 20 4.07 -27.19 -75.40
C GLU A 20 4.25 -25.89 -74.60
N ALA A 21 3.54 -25.78 -73.48
CA ALA A 21 3.86 -24.82 -72.41
C ALA A 21 4.51 -25.60 -71.25
N PRO A 22 5.68 -25.19 -70.73
CA PRO A 22 6.42 -25.97 -69.75
C PRO A 22 5.66 -26.06 -68.42
N GLY A 23 5.44 -27.29 -67.96
CA GLY A 23 4.69 -27.58 -66.75
C GLY A 23 5.39 -27.18 -65.46
N VAL A 24 4.60 -27.05 -64.39
CA VAL A 24 5.10 -26.87 -63.02
C VAL A 24 5.96 -28.07 -62.64
N ALA A 25 7.27 -27.85 -62.54
CA ALA A 25 8.20 -28.87 -62.06
C ALA A 25 7.97 -29.11 -60.56
N MET A 26 7.41 -30.27 -60.23
CA MET A 26 7.43 -30.79 -58.86
C MET A 26 8.90 -31.06 -58.46
N PRO A 27 9.33 -30.73 -57.23
CA PRO A 27 10.70 -30.98 -56.80
C PRO A 27 11.03 -32.47 -56.87
N THR A 28 12.28 -32.78 -57.28
CA THR A 28 12.77 -34.16 -57.37
C THR A 28 12.85 -34.82 -55.99
N VAL A 29 12.70 -36.15 -55.96
CA VAL A 29 12.68 -36.93 -54.71
C VAL A 29 13.95 -36.74 -53.88
N GLU A 30 15.09 -36.47 -54.51
CA GLU A 30 16.36 -36.15 -53.85
C GLU A 30 16.31 -34.82 -53.06
N ALA A 31 15.57 -33.83 -53.53
CA ALA A 31 15.34 -32.57 -52.79
C ALA A 31 14.31 -32.72 -51.65
N LEU A 32 13.58 -33.84 -51.59
CA LEU A 32 12.60 -34.20 -50.56
C LEU A 32 13.16 -35.17 -49.51
N MET A 33 14.38 -35.67 -49.69
CA MET A 33 15.02 -36.64 -48.77
C MET A 33 16.20 -36.07 -47.98
N ASP A 34 16.57 -34.80 -48.19
CA ASP A 34 17.60 -34.10 -47.40
C ASP A 34 17.02 -33.41 -46.13
N GLU A 35 15.70 -33.48 -45.92
CA GLU A 35 15.08 -33.14 -44.64
C GLU A 35 15.31 -34.25 -43.59
N THR A 36 16.55 -34.32 -43.10
CA THR A 36 16.77 -34.80 -41.72
C THR A 36 15.85 -34.03 -40.77
N PRO A 37 15.20 -34.66 -39.79
CA PRO A 37 14.42 -33.96 -38.76
C PRO A 37 15.36 -33.26 -37.78
N GLY A 38 16.06 -32.25 -38.27
CA GLY A 38 16.77 -31.28 -37.47
C GLY A 38 15.75 -30.46 -36.71
N GLU A 39 15.78 -30.59 -35.40
CA GLU A 39 15.09 -29.72 -34.46
C GLU A 39 15.28 -28.26 -34.90
N ALA A 40 14.19 -27.48 -34.98
CA ALA A 40 14.19 -26.16 -35.59
C ALA A 40 14.96 -25.14 -34.73
N ASP A 41 16.28 -25.22 -34.80
CA ASP A 41 17.28 -24.41 -34.09
C ASP A 41 17.29 -23.01 -34.70
N THR A 42 16.15 -22.33 -34.51
CA THR A 42 15.91 -20.96 -34.91
C THR A 42 16.91 -20.13 -34.11
N PRO A 43 17.91 -19.49 -34.75
CA PRO A 43 18.99 -18.84 -34.02
C PRO A 43 18.37 -17.82 -33.06
N PRO A 44 18.81 -17.77 -31.78
CA PRO A 44 18.13 -17.00 -30.76
C PRO A 44 17.97 -15.55 -31.22
N PRO A 45 16.76 -14.97 -31.08
CA PRO A 45 16.44 -13.67 -31.65
C PRO A 45 17.48 -12.64 -31.19
N ARG A 46 18.22 -12.08 -32.15
CA ARG A 46 19.31 -11.12 -31.89
C ARG A 46 18.74 -9.78 -31.46
N TYR A 47 18.38 -9.70 -30.19
CA TYR A 47 17.99 -8.49 -29.51
C TYR A 47 19.12 -7.44 -29.56
N ARG A 48 18.76 -6.19 -29.87
CA ARG A 48 19.68 -5.06 -30.01
C ARG A 48 19.66 -4.13 -28.80
N LEU A 49 18.54 -4.11 -28.07
CA LEU A 49 18.38 -3.27 -26.88
C LEU A 49 19.23 -3.77 -25.70
N PRO A 50 19.83 -2.86 -24.91
CA PRO A 50 20.61 -3.23 -23.72
C PRO A 50 19.70 -3.85 -22.65
N PRO A 51 20.23 -4.73 -21.78
CA PRO A 51 19.50 -5.20 -20.61
C PRO A 51 19.26 -4.05 -19.62
N ALA A 52 18.09 -4.04 -18.98
CA ALA A 52 17.81 -3.12 -17.89
C ALA A 52 18.71 -3.42 -16.68
N ALA A 53 19.21 -2.37 -16.01
CA ALA A 53 20.10 -2.52 -14.87
C ALA A 53 19.39 -3.21 -13.69
N VAL A 54 19.96 -4.33 -13.23
CA VAL A 54 19.51 -5.07 -12.04
C VAL A 54 20.70 -5.13 -11.07
N PRO A 55 20.50 -4.90 -9.75
CA PRO A 55 21.58 -5.00 -8.77
C PRO A 55 22.25 -6.39 -8.81
N PRO A 56 23.58 -6.47 -8.63
CA PRO A 56 24.32 -7.74 -8.73
C PRO A 56 24.14 -8.66 -7.51
N ASP A 57 23.44 -8.24 -6.45
CA ASP A 57 23.22 -9.07 -5.26
C ASP A 57 22.30 -10.27 -5.56
N ILE A 58 22.89 -11.46 -5.46
CA ILE A 58 22.24 -12.75 -5.72
C ILE A 58 21.07 -13.02 -4.75
N LYS A 59 21.18 -12.61 -3.48
CA LYS A 59 20.12 -12.80 -2.47
C LYS A 59 18.91 -11.93 -2.81
N LEU A 60 19.16 -10.66 -3.14
CA LEU A 60 18.11 -9.73 -3.59
C LEU A 60 17.45 -10.23 -4.87
N GLN A 61 18.23 -10.62 -5.89
CA GLN A 61 17.71 -11.20 -7.13
C GLN A 61 16.84 -12.44 -6.87
N ALA A 62 17.26 -13.34 -5.98
CA ALA A 62 16.49 -14.54 -5.63
C ALA A 62 15.17 -14.18 -4.90
N ALA A 63 15.18 -13.19 -4.00
CA ALA A 63 13.98 -12.71 -3.32
C ALA A 63 13.00 -12.03 -4.28
N VAL A 64 13.50 -11.18 -5.18
CA VAL A 64 12.70 -10.53 -6.24
C VAL A 64 12.09 -11.57 -7.18
N ALA A 65 12.87 -12.55 -7.65
CA ALA A 65 12.36 -13.62 -8.50
C ALA A 65 11.30 -14.48 -7.80
N ARG A 66 11.49 -14.78 -6.50
CA ARG A 66 10.49 -15.48 -5.68
C ARG A 66 9.21 -14.65 -5.54
N LEU A 67 9.30 -13.35 -5.31
CA LEU A 67 8.14 -12.46 -5.23
C LEU A 67 7.36 -12.42 -6.56
N VAL A 68 8.06 -12.34 -7.69
CA VAL A 68 7.44 -12.36 -9.03
C VAL A 68 6.68 -13.68 -9.27
N ALA A 69 7.30 -14.81 -8.95
CA ALA A 69 6.66 -16.12 -9.06
C ALA A 69 5.46 -16.29 -8.10
N GLN A 70 5.56 -15.78 -6.87
CA GLN A 70 4.46 -15.78 -5.90
C GLN A 70 3.27 -14.94 -6.40
N LYS A 71 3.53 -13.74 -6.94
CA LYS A 71 2.49 -12.88 -7.53
C LYS A 71 1.83 -13.54 -8.74
N GLU A 72 2.59 -14.20 -9.60
CA GLU A 72 2.04 -14.95 -10.74
C GLU A 72 1.14 -16.11 -10.28
N ARG A 73 1.54 -16.85 -9.24
CA ARG A 73 0.69 -17.90 -8.67
C ARG A 73 -0.59 -17.34 -8.04
N ILE A 74 -0.52 -16.17 -7.39
CA ILE A 74 -1.70 -15.45 -6.89
C ILE A 74 -2.62 -15.05 -8.06
N ASP A 75 -2.07 -14.47 -9.14
CA ASP A 75 -2.85 -14.09 -10.33
C ASP A 75 -3.55 -15.30 -10.98
N GLN A 76 -2.88 -16.46 -11.03
CA GLN A 76 -3.50 -17.69 -11.52
C GLN A 76 -4.69 -18.12 -10.64
N LEU A 77 -4.52 -18.15 -9.32
CA LEU A 77 -5.59 -18.52 -8.39
C LEU A 77 -6.76 -17.52 -8.41
N VAL A 78 -6.50 -16.24 -8.64
CA VAL A 78 -7.53 -15.21 -8.89
C VAL A 78 -8.28 -15.50 -10.19
N ARG A 79 -7.58 -15.84 -11.28
CA ARG A 79 -8.20 -16.20 -12.56
C ARG A 79 -9.09 -17.45 -12.45
N GLU A 80 -8.73 -18.39 -11.57
CA GLU A 80 -9.49 -19.59 -11.26
C GLU A 80 -10.66 -19.34 -10.27
N GLY A 81 -10.85 -18.10 -9.78
CA GLY A 81 -11.91 -17.73 -8.81
C GLY A 81 -11.67 -18.23 -7.39
N LEU A 82 -10.47 -18.75 -7.08
CA LEU A 82 -10.17 -19.43 -5.81
C LEU A 82 -9.79 -18.49 -4.66
N LEU A 83 -9.65 -17.18 -4.93
CA LEU A 83 -9.25 -16.16 -3.95
C LEU A 83 -10.30 -15.05 -3.75
N ASP A 84 -11.52 -15.26 -4.23
CA ASP A 84 -12.63 -14.32 -4.07
C ASP A 84 -12.92 -14.05 -2.59
N GLY A 85 -12.90 -12.77 -2.20
CA GLY A 85 -13.04 -12.33 -0.80
C GLY A 85 -11.85 -12.64 0.13
N LEU A 86 -10.82 -13.35 -0.34
CA LEU A 86 -9.64 -13.72 0.46
C LEU A 86 -8.45 -12.76 0.28
N LEU A 87 -8.44 -11.95 -0.78
CA LEU A 87 -7.41 -10.93 -0.99
C LEU A 87 -7.57 -9.76 0.00
N PRO A 88 -6.46 -9.16 0.51
CA PRO A 88 -6.52 -7.92 1.28
C PRO A 88 -7.25 -6.81 0.53
N ALA A 89 -8.11 -6.06 1.22
CA ALA A 89 -8.87 -4.96 0.61
C ALA A 89 -7.97 -3.93 -0.10
N ASP A 90 -6.78 -3.66 0.46
CA ASP A 90 -5.77 -2.76 -0.11
C ASP A 90 -5.26 -3.20 -1.49
N TRP A 91 -5.41 -4.48 -1.86
CA TRP A 91 -4.98 -5.02 -3.15
C TRP A 91 -6.07 -4.85 -4.22
N ASN A 92 -7.33 -4.74 -3.79
CA ASN A 92 -8.48 -4.45 -4.64
C ASN A 92 -8.53 -2.93 -4.93
N GLY A 93 -7.50 -2.43 -5.61
CA GLY A 93 -7.49 -1.09 -6.18
C GLY A 93 -8.61 -0.90 -7.20
N ALA A 94 -8.89 0.34 -7.58
CA ALA A 94 -9.83 0.64 -8.66
C ALA A 94 -9.49 -0.16 -9.94
N PRO A 95 -10.48 -0.62 -10.73
CA PRO A 95 -10.24 -1.45 -11.92
C PRO A 95 -9.15 -0.87 -12.83
N GLY A 96 -8.14 -1.67 -13.16
CA GLY A 96 -6.95 -1.23 -13.88
C GLY A 96 -5.85 -0.59 -13.02
N ASN A 97 -5.89 -0.68 -11.69
CA ASN A 97 -4.79 -0.26 -10.78
C ASN A 97 -4.32 -1.35 -9.80
N GLU A 98 -4.79 -2.58 -9.95
CA GLU A 98 -4.55 -3.73 -9.05
C GLU A 98 -3.06 -4.06 -8.90
N LEU A 99 -2.28 -3.97 -10.00
CA LEU A 99 -0.83 -4.18 -9.95
C LEU A 99 -0.12 -3.07 -9.16
N ARG A 100 -0.55 -1.80 -9.30
CA ARG A 100 0.01 -0.69 -8.52
C ARG A 100 -0.36 -0.81 -7.05
N ALA A 101 -1.57 -1.27 -6.75
CA ALA A 101 -2.03 -1.55 -5.39
C ALA A 101 -1.20 -2.66 -4.73
N PHE A 102 -0.96 -3.78 -5.43
CA PHE A 102 -0.07 -4.85 -4.98
C PHE A 102 1.36 -4.36 -4.73
N VAL A 103 1.97 -3.63 -5.67
CA VAL A 103 3.32 -3.05 -5.49
C VAL A 103 3.35 -2.11 -4.29
N ALA A 104 2.37 -1.22 -4.15
CA ALA A 104 2.27 -0.33 -3.00
C ALA A 104 2.12 -1.11 -1.69
N ALA A 105 1.43 -2.26 -1.67
CA ALA A 105 1.24 -3.08 -0.48
C ALA A 105 2.49 -3.88 -0.08
N VAL A 106 3.23 -4.43 -1.06
CA VAL A 106 4.42 -5.26 -0.81
C VAL A 106 5.70 -4.44 -0.64
N VAL A 107 5.81 -3.30 -1.33
CA VAL A 107 7.02 -2.46 -1.34
C VAL A 107 6.72 -1.12 -0.63
N PRO A 108 6.91 -1.04 0.70
CA PRO A 108 6.60 0.17 1.46
C PRO A 108 7.47 1.33 0.99
N PHE A 109 6.90 2.53 0.97
CA PHE A 109 7.56 3.78 0.56
C PHE A 109 8.07 3.84 -0.89
N ALA A 110 7.76 2.85 -1.74
CA ALA A 110 7.93 3.00 -3.19
C ALA A 110 7.09 4.19 -3.69
N SER A 111 7.70 5.12 -4.41
CA SER A 111 7.06 6.32 -4.95
C SER A 111 7.33 6.45 -6.44
N ASP A 112 6.31 6.84 -7.21
CA ASP A 112 6.42 7.26 -8.60
C ASP A 112 6.43 8.79 -8.75
N SER A 113 6.54 9.54 -7.64
CA SER A 113 6.58 11.01 -7.63
C SER A 113 7.89 11.59 -8.15
N VAL A 114 8.99 10.85 -8.00
CA VAL A 114 10.30 11.17 -8.56
C VAL A 114 10.60 10.09 -9.59
N ARG A 115 10.77 10.51 -10.84
CA ARG A 115 11.03 9.62 -11.98
C ARG A 115 12.36 10.02 -12.62
N GLY A 116 13.22 9.04 -12.84
CA GLY A 116 14.43 9.21 -13.63
C GLY A 116 14.12 9.24 -15.13
N GLU A 117 15.19 9.16 -15.93
CA GLU A 117 15.07 9.05 -17.38
C GLU A 117 14.29 7.79 -17.81
N THR A 118 13.62 7.87 -18.95
CA THR A 118 12.92 6.74 -19.59
C THR A 118 13.71 6.27 -20.79
N VAL A 119 14.30 5.07 -20.70
CA VAL A 119 15.16 4.48 -21.73
C VAL A 119 14.54 3.23 -22.36
N ALA A 120 14.88 2.92 -23.60
CA ALA A 120 14.51 1.64 -24.22
C ALA A 120 15.49 0.55 -23.77
N ALA A 121 14.99 -0.50 -23.11
CA ALA A 121 15.80 -1.59 -22.59
C ALA A 121 15.03 -2.91 -22.52
N ARG A 122 15.73 -4.04 -22.38
CA ARG A 122 15.13 -5.36 -22.12
C ARG A 122 15.11 -5.68 -20.63
N VAL A 123 13.92 -5.78 -20.06
CA VAL A 123 13.73 -6.14 -18.65
C VAL A 123 13.63 -7.66 -18.52
N PRO A 124 14.46 -8.33 -17.71
CA PRO A 124 14.33 -9.77 -17.48
C PRO A 124 12.98 -10.11 -16.85
N LEU A 125 12.23 -11.04 -17.45
CA LEU A 125 10.88 -11.40 -17.02
C LEU A 125 10.86 -12.04 -15.63
N LYS A 126 11.97 -12.62 -15.17
CA LYS A 126 12.18 -13.08 -13.78
C LYS A 126 12.13 -11.97 -12.72
N TYR A 127 12.28 -10.70 -13.09
CA TYR A 127 12.23 -9.56 -12.16
C TYR A 127 11.08 -8.57 -12.45
N LEU A 128 10.14 -8.96 -13.32
CA LEU A 128 9.05 -8.10 -13.80
C LEU A 128 7.67 -8.60 -13.35
N LEU A 129 6.96 -7.76 -12.60
CA LEU A 129 5.57 -7.97 -12.22
C LEU A 129 4.61 -7.54 -13.34
N GLY A 130 3.55 -8.33 -13.54
CA GLY A 130 2.48 -8.08 -14.50
C GLY A 130 1.09 -8.38 -13.93
N GLN A 131 0.13 -8.60 -14.82
CA GLN A 131 -1.24 -9.00 -14.51
C GLN A 131 -1.60 -10.28 -15.27
N SER A 132 -1.10 -11.42 -14.79
CA SER A 132 -1.27 -12.72 -15.46
C SER A 132 -2.72 -13.25 -15.41
N GLN A 133 -3.60 -12.63 -14.61
CA GLN A 133 -4.99 -13.08 -14.44
C GLN A 133 -5.90 -12.73 -15.62
N ARG A 134 -5.53 -11.75 -16.47
CA ARG A 134 -6.43 -11.22 -17.51
C ARG A 134 -6.59 -12.16 -18.72
N TRP A 135 -5.49 -12.71 -19.21
CA TRP A 135 -5.42 -13.67 -20.31
C TRP A 135 -4.01 -14.32 -20.31
N GLY A 136 -3.86 -15.41 -21.05
CA GLY A 136 -2.63 -16.20 -21.14
C GLY A 136 -2.62 -17.10 -22.38
N LYS A 137 -1.74 -18.11 -22.39
CA LYS A 137 -1.43 -18.92 -23.58
C LYS A 137 -2.65 -19.60 -24.22
N GLY A 138 -3.59 -20.09 -23.41
CA GLY A 138 -4.79 -20.78 -23.90
C GLY A 138 -5.85 -19.87 -24.54
N ASP A 139 -5.72 -18.55 -24.39
CA ASP A 139 -6.67 -17.56 -24.93
C ASP A 139 -6.24 -17.03 -26.31
N VAL A 140 -5.13 -17.54 -26.87
CA VAL A 140 -4.46 -17.02 -28.06
C VAL A 140 -4.40 -18.10 -29.14
N ALA A 141 -4.95 -17.82 -30.33
CA ALA A 141 -4.96 -18.75 -31.46
C ALA A 141 -3.56 -19.07 -32.01
N GLU A 142 -2.67 -18.06 -32.08
CA GLU A 142 -1.28 -18.21 -32.51
C GLU A 142 -0.27 -17.74 -31.44
N PRO A 143 0.01 -18.54 -30.38
CA PRO A 143 0.87 -18.11 -29.29
C PRO A 143 2.30 -17.77 -29.72
N ASN A 144 2.87 -18.51 -30.68
CA ASN A 144 4.25 -18.29 -31.15
C ASN A 144 4.38 -16.96 -31.90
N SER A 145 3.50 -16.69 -32.87
CA SER A 145 3.44 -15.45 -33.64
C SER A 145 3.28 -14.24 -32.71
N LEU A 146 2.34 -14.33 -31.75
CA LEU A 146 2.11 -13.25 -30.78
C LEU A 146 3.29 -13.06 -29.82
N ALA A 147 3.95 -14.13 -29.38
CA ALA A 147 5.13 -14.02 -28.52
C ALA A 147 6.29 -13.31 -29.23
N ALA A 148 6.57 -13.66 -30.48
CA ALA A 148 7.60 -12.98 -31.28
C ALA A 148 7.29 -11.49 -31.48
N TYR A 149 6.04 -11.14 -31.81
CA TYR A 149 5.59 -9.76 -31.95
C TYR A 149 5.72 -8.96 -30.63
N LEU A 150 5.21 -9.51 -29.52
CA LEU A 150 5.19 -8.82 -28.22
C LEU A 150 6.56 -8.76 -27.52
N ALA A 151 7.50 -9.62 -27.90
CA ALA A 151 8.89 -9.61 -27.43
C ALA A 151 9.84 -8.78 -28.33
N SER A 152 9.36 -8.22 -29.45
CA SER A 152 10.17 -7.42 -30.37
C SER A 152 10.69 -6.13 -29.73
N ASP A 153 11.91 -5.71 -30.10
CA ASP A 153 12.54 -4.47 -29.60
C ASP A 153 11.71 -3.21 -29.92
N GLU A 154 10.92 -3.25 -31.00
CA GLU A 154 9.99 -2.18 -31.38
C GLU A 154 8.98 -1.81 -30.28
N ARG A 155 8.63 -2.76 -29.40
CA ARG A 155 7.69 -2.49 -28.30
C ARG A 155 8.26 -1.56 -27.22
N ALA A 156 9.56 -1.23 -27.28
CA ALA A 156 10.20 -0.19 -26.47
C ALA A 156 10.23 1.20 -27.14
N SER A 157 9.81 1.33 -28.40
CA SER A 157 9.82 2.62 -29.10
C SER A 157 8.72 3.57 -28.59
N ALA A 158 9.00 4.87 -28.58
CA ALA A 158 8.01 5.88 -28.22
C ALA A 158 6.86 5.90 -29.25
N GLY A 159 5.61 5.86 -28.78
CA GLY A 159 4.43 5.90 -29.65
C GLY A 159 4.20 4.64 -30.50
N ALA A 160 4.94 3.54 -30.27
CA ALA A 160 4.70 2.29 -30.97
C ALA A 160 3.30 1.73 -30.65
N THR A 161 2.70 1.04 -31.63
CA THR A 161 1.53 0.18 -31.37
C THR A 161 1.90 -0.84 -30.31
N ASP A 162 0.97 -1.19 -29.41
CA ASP A 162 1.22 -2.17 -28.35
C ASP A 162 2.52 -1.94 -27.55
N ALA A 163 2.92 -0.68 -27.33
CA ALA A 163 4.12 -0.36 -26.56
C ALA A 163 4.08 -1.00 -25.14
N ALA A 164 5.25 -1.34 -24.61
CA ALA A 164 5.42 -1.78 -23.24
C ALA A 164 6.12 -0.69 -22.43
N GLU A 165 5.58 -0.37 -21.25
CA GLU A 165 6.17 0.59 -20.33
C GLU A 165 6.33 -0.05 -18.95
N VAL A 166 7.51 0.14 -18.34
CA VAL A 166 7.90 -0.46 -17.08
C VAL A 166 8.43 0.62 -16.15
N MET A 167 7.96 0.61 -14.90
CA MET A 167 8.60 1.30 -13.79
C MET A 167 9.57 0.33 -13.12
N LEU A 168 10.82 0.74 -12.91
CA LEU A 168 11.88 -0.10 -12.32
C LEU A 168 12.43 0.56 -11.07
N LEU A 169 12.25 -0.06 -9.89
CA LEU A 169 12.92 0.39 -8.67
C LEU A 169 14.39 -0.04 -8.75
N GLY A 170 15.24 0.88 -9.20
CA GLY A 170 16.66 0.62 -9.50
C GLY A 170 17.40 -0.09 -8.36
N PRO A 171 17.34 0.39 -7.10
CA PRO A 171 18.02 -0.24 -5.98
C PRO A 171 17.53 -1.66 -5.64
N LEU A 172 16.28 -2.00 -5.99
CA LEU A 172 15.73 -3.35 -5.76
C LEU A 172 15.87 -4.27 -6.98
N GLY A 173 16.05 -3.73 -8.19
CA GLY A 173 15.95 -4.50 -9.44
C GLY A 173 14.53 -5.00 -9.77
N LEU A 174 13.51 -4.56 -9.02
CA LEU A 174 12.12 -4.98 -9.16
C LEU A 174 11.38 -4.04 -10.13
N GLY A 175 10.85 -4.60 -11.22
CA GLY A 175 10.03 -3.86 -12.18
C GLY A 175 8.54 -4.21 -12.10
N TRP A 176 7.69 -3.28 -12.53
CA TRP A 176 6.29 -3.57 -12.86
C TRP A 176 5.83 -2.81 -14.10
N THR A 177 5.00 -3.46 -14.92
CA THR A 177 4.42 -2.86 -16.12
C THR A 177 3.36 -1.80 -15.80
N GLN A 178 3.41 -0.66 -16.50
CA GLN A 178 2.30 0.29 -16.61
C GLN A 178 1.42 -0.03 -17.82
N VAL A 179 2.04 -0.22 -18.98
CA VAL A 179 1.39 -0.58 -20.25
C VAL A 179 1.81 -2.00 -20.65
N GLY A 180 0.91 -2.76 -21.27
CA GLY A 180 1.17 -4.13 -21.71
C GLY A 180 1.06 -5.21 -20.61
N ARG A 181 0.47 -4.90 -19.45
CA ARG A 181 0.59 -5.67 -18.19
C ARG A 181 0.33 -7.18 -18.26
N ALA A 182 -0.63 -7.61 -19.09
CA ALA A 182 -0.99 -9.02 -19.23
C ALA A 182 0.05 -9.83 -20.04
N ARG A 183 0.82 -9.18 -20.93
CA ARG A 183 1.81 -9.90 -21.76
C ARG A 183 2.96 -10.50 -20.97
N VAL A 184 3.22 -10.01 -19.76
CA VAL A 184 4.32 -10.49 -18.89
C VAL A 184 4.15 -11.98 -18.58
N GLY A 185 2.96 -12.38 -18.11
CA GLY A 185 2.66 -13.79 -17.82
C GLY A 185 2.61 -14.64 -19.09
N PHE A 186 2.01 -14.10 -20.16
CA PHE A 186 2.00 -14.78 -21.46
C PHE A 186 3.41 -15.06 -21.99
N LEU A 187 4.29 -14.06 -22.07
CA LEU A 187 5.66 -14.22 -22.57
C LEU A 187 6.47 -15.20 -21.71
N ARG A 188 6.29 -15.18 -20.38
CA ARG A 188 6.90 -16.14 -19.47
C ARG A 188 6.39 -17.58 -19.71
N ALA A 189 5.08 -17.76 -19.90
CA ALA A 189 4.48 -19.04 -20.28
C ALA A 189 4.86 -19.53 -21.70
N MET A 190 5.44 -18.64 -22.52
CA MET A 190 6.04 -18.93 -23.82
C MET A 190 7.55 -19.14 -23.75
N GLY A 191 8.16 -19.14 -22.56
CA GLY A 191 9.60 -19.38 -22.38
C GLY A 191 10.51 -18.20 -22.74
N VAL A 192 9.97 -16.98 -22.87
CA VAL A 192 10.76 -15.78 -23.17
C VAL A 192 11.45 -15.25 -21.91
N ASP A 193 12.74 -14.94 -21.99
CA ASP A 193 13.55 -14.48 -20.85
C ASP A 193 13.39 -12.99 -20.51
N SER A 194 13.08 -12.14 -21.50
CA SER A 194 13.06 -10.68 -21.34
C SER A 194 12.04 -9.97 -22.22
N LEU A 195 11.50 -8.86 -21.71
CA LEU A 195 10.58 -7.97 -22.41
C LEU A 195 11.30 -6.68 -22.82
N ALA A 196 11.26 -6.32 -24.11
CA ALA A 196 11.60 -4.98 -24.54
C ALA A 196 10.54 -3.97 -24.08
N ALA A 197 10.95 -2.93 -23.37
CA ALA A 197 10.06 -1.90 -22.85
C ALA A 197 10.74 -0.53 -22.72
N ARG A 198 9.91 0.51 -22.61
CA ARG A 198 10.30 1.82 -22.09
C ARG A 198 10.43 1.71 -20.57
N VAL A 199 11.65 1.75 -20.07
CA VAL A 199 11.97 1.59 -18.65
C VAL A 199 12.21 2.96 -18.04
N THR A 200 11.34 3.36 -17.13
CA THR A 200 11.54 4.55 -16.29
C THR A 200 12.15 4.11 -14.96
N ALA A 201 13.34 4.60 -14.67
CA ALA A 201 14.00 4.32 -13.39
C ALA A 201 13.29 5.08 -12.25
N LEU A 202 13.05 4.39 -11.13
CA LEU A 202 12.52 4.94 -9.90
C LEU A 202 13.52 4.78 -8.75
N PRO A 203 13.71 5.81 -7.90
CA PRO A 203 14.51 5.68 -6.68
C PRO A 203 13.78 4.83 -5.64
N TYR A 204 14.54 4.27 -4.71
CA TYR A 204 14.03 3.62 -3.50
C TYR A 204 14.88 4.06 -2.30
N PRO A 205 14.32 4.18 -1.08
CA PRO A 205 15.10 4.51 0.12
C PRO A 205 16.22 3.49 0.35
N ALA A 206 17.35 3.95 0.88
CA ALA A 206 18.47 3.07 1.22
C ALA A 206 18.08 2.13 2.38
N PRO A 207 18.69 0.92 2.48
CA PRO A 207 18.33 -0.07 3.50
C PRO A 207 18.40 0.46 4.94
N GLU A 208 19.35 1.36 5.22
CA GLU A 208 19.60 1.97 6.53
C GLU A 208 18.53 2.98 6.95
N GLN A 209 17.77 3.51 5.97
CA GLN A 209 16.64 4.41 6.23
C GLN A 209 15.38 3.65 6.64
N LEU A 210 15.34 2.33 6.44
CA LEU A 210 14.20 1.47 6.70
C LEU A 210 14.43 0.64 7.97
N ALA A 211 13.46 0.66 8.87
CA ALA A 211 13.46 -0.19 10.06
C ALA A 211 12.17 -1.03 10.10
N LEU A 212 12.32 -2.33 10.37
CA LEU A 212 11.20 -3.26 10.55
C LEU A 212 10.98 -3.54 12.04
N TYR A 213 9.73 -3.43 12.48
CA TYR A 213 9.34 -3.74 13.85
C TYR A 213 8.18 -4.74 13.88
N GLN A 214 8.30 -5.75 14.73
CA GLN A 214 7.23 -6.69 15.04
C GLN A 214 6.55 -6.27 16.33
N VAL A 215 5.21 -6.19 16.30
CA VAL A 215 4.41 -5.60 17.36
C VAL A 215 3.19 -6.47 17.63
N GLN A 216 2.79 -6.58 18.90
CA GLN A 216 1.56 -7.26 19.31
C GLN A 216 0.53 -6.20 19.72
N VAL A 217 -0.60 -6.12 19.02
CA VAL A 217 -1.70 -5.20 19.36
C VAL A 217 -3.03 -5.94 19.25
N ALA A 218 -3.89 -5.77 20.26
CA ALA A 218 -5.17 -6.49 20.39
C ALA A 218 -5.06 -8.03 20.21
N GLY A 219 -3.95 -8.63 20.66
CA GLY A 219 -3.68 -10.07 20.51
C GLY A 219 -3.27 -10.52 19.11
N ARG A 220 -3.05 -9.58 18.17
CA ARG A 220 -2.60 -9.85 16.80
C ARG A 220 -1.16 -9.39 16.59
N THR A 221 -0.39 -10.24 15.93
CA THR A 221 0.97 -9.89 15.49
C THR A 221 0.91 -9.07 14.21
N GLN A 222 1.50 -7.89 14.24
CA GLN A 222 1.66 -7.00 13.08
C GLN A 222 3.14 -6.75 12.83
N VAL A 223 3.48 -6.39 11.59
CA VAL A 223 4.81 -5.88 11.24
C VAL A 223 4.64 -4.48 10.66
N TRP A 224 5.39 -3.53 11.21
CA TRP A 224 5.40 -2.13 10.79
C TRP A 224 6.77 -1.80 10.20
N CYS A 225 6.78 -0.98 9.15
CA CYS A 225 7.99 -0.44 8.54
C CYS A 225 8.07 1.07 8.81
N VAL A 226 9.22 1.54 9.27
CA VAL A 226 9.49 2.95 9.55
C VAL A 226 10.57 3.45 8.61
N LEU A 227 10.31 4.59 7.95
CA LEU A 227 11.25 5.32 7.12
C LEU A 227 11.80 6.54 7.87
N ASP A 228 13.12 6.73 7.82
CA ASP A 228 13.88 7.86 8.39
C ASP A 228 13.57 8.13 9.88
N ASN A 229 13.31 7.07 10.65
CA ASN A 229 12.85 7.16 12.05
C ASN A 229 11.66 8.13 12.24
N ARG A 230 10.78 8.24 11.24
CA ARG A 230 9.69 9.22 11.25
C ARG A 230 8.39 8.73 10.65
N LYS A 231 8.40 8.22 9.42
CA LYS A 231 7.16 7.80 8.74
C LYS A 231 6.93 6.32 8.99
N LEU A 232 5.90 5.98 9.75
CA LEU A 232 5.48 4.60 9.96
C LEU A 232 4.41 4.20 8.94
N ARG A 233 4.48 2.94 8.50
CA ARG A 233 3.43 2.26 7.75
C ARG A 233 3.27 0.82 8.24
N ALA A 234 2.04 0.38 8.48
CA ALA A 234 1.74 -1.04 8.71
C ALA A 234 1.84 -1.84 7.40
N LEU A 235 2.41 -3.05 7.47
CA LEU A 235 2.57 -3.92 6.30
C LEU A 235 1.36 -4.86 6.18
N SER A 236 0.63 -4.75 5.08
CA SER A 236 -0.53 -5.62 4.81
C SER A 236 -0.15 -7.03 4.35
N ALA A 237 1.07 -7.23 3.83
CA ALA A 237 1.59 -8.54 3.46
C ALA A 237 3.03 -8.80 3.95
N PRO A 238 3.25 -8.94 5.27
CA PRO A 238 4.59 -9.15 5.84
C PRO A 238 5.31 -10.38 5.26
N SER A 239 4.56 -11.43 4.90
CA SER A 239 5.08 -12.67 4.29
C SER A 239 5.74 -12.49 2.92
N LEU A 240 5.38 -11.42 2.19
CA LEU A 240 6.00 -11.02 0.92
C LEU A 240 7.03 -9.91 1.13
N THR A 241 6.70 -8.93 1.97
CA THR A 241 7.54 -7.74 2.20
C THR A 241 8.81 -8.03 2.98
N VAL A 242 8.74 -8.77 4.09
CA VAL A 242 9.89 -8.98 4.98
C VAL A 242 11.02 -9.75 4.26
N PRO A 243 10.77 -10.87 3.54
CA PRO A 243 11.82 -11.55 2.79
C PRO A 243 12.49 -10.67 1.73
N LEU A 244 11.71 -9.82 1.04
CA LEU A 244 12.25 -8.86 0.05
C LEU A 244 13.16 -7.83 0.71
N LEU A 245 12.70 -7.15 1.77
CA LEU A 245 13.46 -6.10 2.44
C LEU A 245 14.68 -6.65 3.18
N THR A 246 14.58 -7.82 3.81
CA THR A 246 15.75 -8.48 4.42
C THR A 246 16.79 -8.88 3.37
N ALA A 247 16.38 -9.30 2.17
CA ALA A 247 17.30 -9.55 1.07
C ALA A 247 17.89 -8.28 0.45
N TYR A 248 17.21 -7.14 0.57
CA TYR A 248 17.72 -5.80 0.22
C TYR A 248 18.73 -5.23 1.24
N GLY A 249 18.85 -5.85 2.42
CA GLY A 249 19.78 -5.43 3.49
C GLY A 249 19.11 -4.76 4.69
N VAL A 250 17.77 -4.62 4.70
CA VAL A 250 17.03 -4.11 5.85
C VAL A 250 17.11 -5.12 7.00
N ALA A 251 17.37 -4.64 8.23
CA ALA A 251 17.42 -5.51 9.40
C ALA A 251 16.11 -6.30 9.59
N ALA A 252 16.21 -7.54 10.06
CA ALA A 252 15.06 -8.38 10.39
C ALA A 252 14.16 -7.69 11.45
N PRO A 253 12.83 -7.98 11.47
CA PRO A 253 11.90 -7.32 12.37
C PRO A 253 12.34 -7.35 13.85
N GLN A 254 12.46 -6.18 14.47
CA GLN A 254 12.89 -6.01 15.85
C GLN A 254 11.69 -5.75 16.78
N ALA A 255 11.89 -5.85 18.09
CA ALA A 255 10.87 -5.44 19.06
C ALA A 255 10.58 -3.93 18.97
N TRP A 256 9.33 -3.52 19.22
CA TRP A 256 8.95 -2.10 19.23
C TRP A 256 9.72 -1.30 20.30
N PRO A 257 10.48 -0.25 19.95
CA PRO A 257 11.28 0.51 20.91
C PRO A 257 10.43 1.28 21.92
N ALA A 258 10.82 1.22 23.21
CA ALA A 258 10.16 1.96 24.29
C ALA A 258 10.28 3.50 24.18
N SER A 259 11.12 4.01 23.27
CA SER A 259 11.23 5.44 22.96
C SER A 259 10.09 5.96 22.06
N TRP A 260 9.35 5.06 21.40
CA TRP A 260 8.22 5.42 20.54
C TRP A 260 6.89 5.34 21.30
N PRO A 261 5.80 5.98 20.78
CA PRO A 261 4.46 5.88 21.36
C PRO A 261 4.01 4.43 21.57
N ALA A 262 3.09 4.22 22.50
CA ALA A 262 2.61 2.87 22.78
C ALA A 262 1.92 2.28 21.53
N PRO A 263 2.09 0.99 21.21
CA PRO A 263 1.50 0.38 20.02
C PRO A 263 0.00 0.63 19.83
N VAL A 264 -0.77 0.69 20.93
CA VAL A 264 -2.21 0.98 20.91
C VAL A 264 -2.50 2.42 20.43
N GLU A 265 -1.65 3.39 20.76
CA GLU A 265 -1.77 4.78 20.28
C GLU A 265 -1.45 4.89 18.78
N VAL A 266 -0.44 4.12 18.32
CA VAL A 266 -0.07 4.04 16.90
C VAL A 266 -1.18 3.36 16.09
N GLU A 267 -1.74 2.25 16.57
CA GLU A 267 -2.86 1.55 15.92
C GLU A 267 -4.11 2.44 15.85
N ALA A 268 -4.42 3.19 16.92
CA ALA A 268 -5.52 4.15 16.91
C ALA A 268 -5.33 5.26 15.85
N GLU A 269 -4.10 5.77 15.68
CA GLU A 269 -3.80 6.77 14.64
C GLU A 269 -3.86 6.15 13.23
N LEU A 270 -3.38 4.92 13.05
CA LEU A 270 -3.49 4.16 11.79
C LEU A 270 -4.97 3.93 11.41
N ALA A 271 -5.80 3.47 12.35
CA ALA A 271 -7.22 3.26 12.15
C ALA A 271 -7.97 4.58 11.85
N GLY A 272 -7.63 5.66 12.56
CA GLY A 272 -8.18 7.00 12.31
C GLY A 272 -7.75 7.60 10.96
N ALA A 273 -6.60 7.19 10.43
CA ALA A 273 -6.08 7.64 9.13
C ALA A 273 -6.44 6.72 7.94
N ALA A 274 -7.09 5.58 8.20
CA ALA A 274 -7.56 4.62 7.19
C ALA A 274 -8.73 5.06 6.29
N PRO A 275 -9.73 5.87 6.70
CA PRO A 275 -10.90 6.10 5.86
C PRO A 275 -10.54 6.82 4.55
N GLY A 276 -10.71 6.12 3.43
CA GLY A 276 -10.49 6.63 2.07
C GLY A 276 -9.04 6.62 1.56
N ARG A 277 -8.09 5.98 2.26
CA ARG A 277 -6.67 5.92 1.82
C ARG A 277 -6.15 4.49 1.66
N THR A 278 -5.75 4.14 0.44
CA THR A 278 -5.07 2.87 0.11
C THR A 278 -3.64 2.77 0.66
N VAL A 279 -3.05 3.89 1.08
CA VAL A 279 -1.73 3.95 1.72
C VAL A 279 -1.82 4.83 2.96
N VAL A 280 -1.93 4.21 4.12
CA VAL A 280 -1.89 4.89 5.42
C VAL A 280 -0.44 5.05 5.87
N GLN A 281 -0.05 6.28 6.22
CA GLN A 281 1.24 6.61 6.82
C GLN A 281 1.02 7.51 8.03
N VAL A 282 1.72 7.22 9.13
CA VAL A 282 1.70 8.00 10.37
C VAL A 282 3.06 8.65 10.58
N ASP A 283 3.08 9.94 10.92
CA ASP A 283 4.31 10.65 11.31
C ASP A 283 4.51 10.48 12.82
N LEU A 284 5.46 9.60 13.20
CA LEU A 284 5.75 9.23 14.58
C LEU A 284 6.18 10.43 15.43
N VAL A 285 6.91 11.39 14.86
CA VAL A 285 7.34 12.60 15.59
C VAL A 285 6.11 13.43 15.94
N ARG A 286 5.21 13.63 14.98
CA ARG A 286 3.93 14.33 15.23
C ARG A 286 3.04 13.57 16.23
N LEU A 287 3.06 12.23 16.20
CA LEU A 287 2.32 11.41 17.16
C LEU A 287 2.91 11.54 18.58
N VAL A 288 4.23 11.50 18.75
CA VAL A 288 4.90 11.77 20.05
C VAL A 288 4.48 13.15 20.59
N ASP A 289 4.49 14.19 19.75
CA ASP A 289 4.08 15.54 20.18
C ASP A 289 2.58 15.61 20.51
N LYS A 290 1.73 14.85 19.82
CA LYS A 290 0.28 14.73 20.08
C LYS A 290 0.02 14.03 21.42
N VAL A 291 0.69 12.90 21.66
CA VAL A 291 0.61 12.13 22.91
C VAL A 291 1.12 12.97 24.09
N ARG A 292 2.28 13.62 23.96
CA ARG A 292 2.82 14.53 25.01
C ARG A 292 1.87 15.68 25.33
N ARG A 293 1.26 16.31 24.32
CA ARG A 293 0.24 17.37 24.53
C ARG A 293 -1.02 16.83 25.21
N SER A 294 -1.46 15.62 24.85
CA SER A 294 -2.59 14.96 25.51
C SER A 294 -2.30 14.71 26.99
N GLN A 295 -1.16 14.08 27.31
CA GLN A 295 -0.71 13.80 28.68
C GLN A 295 -0.54 15.09 29.50
N ALA A 296 0.03 16.15 28.91
CA ALA A 296 0.15 17.47 29.57
C ALA A 296 -1.21 18.16 29.79
N GLY A 297 -2.22 17.86 28.97
CA GLY A 297 -3.62 18.29 29.16
C GLY A 297 -4.39 17.43 30.18
N GLU A 298 -3.97 16.18 30.38
CA GLU A 298 -4.54 15.25 31.37
C GLU A 298 -3.99 15.48 32.78
N ALA A 299 -2.81 16.09 32.89
CA ALA A 299 -2.21 16.50 34.16
C ALA A 299 -3.19 17.37 34.97
N TRP A 300 -3.38 17.00 36.24
CA TRP A 300 -4.16 17.77 37.20
C TRP A 300 -3.35 18.98 37.65
N THR A 301 -3.88 20.17 37.44
CA THR A 301 -3.27 21.42 37.89
C THR A 301 -4.21 22.11 38.87
N SER A 302 -3.67 22.66 39.97
CA SER A 302 -4.40 23.53 40.87
C SER A 302 -4.71 24.85 40.15
N ALA A 303 -5.95 24.99 39.67
CA ALA A 303 -6.43 26.22 39.04
C ALA A 303 -6.84 27.23 40.12
N SER A 304 -6.42 28.49 39.97
CA SER A 304 -7.00 29.57 40.78
C SER A 304 -8.41 29.87 40.27
N LEU A 305 -9.35 30.18 41.19
CA LEU A 305 -10.73 30.54 40.85
C LEU A 305 -10.83 31.62 39.75
N MET A 306 -9.88 32.56 39.73
CA MET A 306 -9.81 33.65 38.73
C MET A 306 -9.54 33.17 37.30
N GLN A 307 -9.02 31.95 37.11
CA GLN A 307 -8.71 31.38 35.78
C GLN A 307 -9.91 30.64 35.17
N LEU A 308 -10.95 30.35 35.96
CA LEU A 308 -12.17 29.69 35.50
C LEU A 308 -13.19 30.73 35.03
N HIS A 309 -13.08 31.15 33.77
CA HIS A 309 -13.97 32.15 33.16
C HIS A 309 -15.48 31.76 33.19
N THR A 310 -15.78 30.48 33.44
CA THR A 310 -17.13 29.91 33.54
C THR A 310 -17.61 29.65 34.98
N TRP A 311 -16.85 30.02 36.02
CA TRP A 311 -17.26 29.75 37.40
C TRP A 311 -18.37 30.68 37.86
N VAL A 312 -19.61 30.17 37.87
CA VAL A 312 -20.73 30.81 38.57
C VAL A 312 -20.64 30.46 40.05
N PRO A 313 -20.44 31.42 40.97
CA PRO A 313 -20.36 31.12 42.40
C PRO A 313 -21.70 30.55 42.85
N ARG A 314 -21.69 29.36 43.49
CA ARG A 314 -22.90 28.79 44.11
C ARG A 314 -23.16 29.51 45.44
N TRP A 315 -23.48 30.81 45.37
CA TRP A 315 -23.68 31.71 46.50
C TRP A 315 -24.54 31.11 47.62
N ARG A 316 -25.60 30.36 47.26
CA ARG A 316 -26.45 29.65 48.23
C ARG A 316 -25.68 28.73 49.18
N PHE A 317 -24.63 28.05 48.71
CA PHE A 317 -23.80 27.17 49.54
C PHE A 317 -22.83 27.98 50.41
N PHE A 318 -22.21 29.03 49.86
CA PHE A 318 -21.36 29.95 50.62
C PHE A 318 -22.15 30.65 51.73
N LEU A 319 -23.33 31.21 51.45
CA LEU A 319 -24.20 31.80 52.48
C LEU A 319 -24.66 30.74 53.49
N ALA A 320 -25.05 29.54 53.05
CA ALA A 320 -25.47 28.48 53.97
C ALA A 320 -24.35 28.03 54.92
N SER A 321 -23.09 27.99 54.47
CA SER A 321 -21.96 27.67 55.34
C SER A 321 -21.54 28.85 56.22
N PHE A 322 -21.43 30.06 55.66
CA PHE A 322 -20.91 31.24 56.36
C PHE A 322 -21.92 31.86 57.34
N ILE A 323 -23.22 31.71 57.10
CA ILE A 323 -24.30 32.19 57.97
C ILE A 323 -24.97 31.02 58.72
N GLY A 324 -25.30 29.95 58.01
CA GLY A 324 -26.04 28.83 58.60
C GLY A 324 -25.25 28.03 59.65
N LEU A 325 -23.94 27.83 59.46
CA LEU A 325 -23.11 27.10 60.43
C LEU A 325 -22.93 27.87 61.75
N PRO A 326 -22.56 29.17 61.78
CA PRO A 326 -22.56 29.93 63.03
C PRO A 326 -23.95 30.07 63.65
N VAL A 327 -25.02 30.29 62.87
CA VAL A 327 -26.40 30.37 63.41
C VAL A 327 -26.82 29.05 64.05
N ALA A 328 -26.51 27.90 63.43
CA ALA A 328 -26.79 26.58 64.01
C ALA A 328 -26.01 26.35 65.31
N LEU A 329 -24.72 26.68 65.35
CA LEU A 329 -23.92 26.58 66.57
C LEU A 329 -24.40 27.52 67.68
N LEU A 330 -24.83 28.73 67.35
CA LEU A 330 -25.38 29.71 68.30
C LEU A 330 -26.72 29.20 68.88
N MET A 331 -27.60 28.64 68.03
CA MET A 331 -28.85 28.00 68.47
C MET A 331 -28.60 26.79 69.38
N ILE A 332 -27.65 25.92 69.02
CA ILE A 332 -27.26 24.76 69.85
C ILE A 332 -26.68 25.23 71.19
N ALA A 333 -25.82 26.24 71.20
CA ALA A 333 -25.24 26.80 72.42
C ALA A 333 -26.30 27.46 73.33
N ALA A 334 -27.24 28.21 72.73
CA ALA A 334 -28.34 28.85 73.46
C ALA A 334 -29.30 27.83 74.10
N LEU A 335 -29.54 26.70 73.44
CA LEU A 335 -30.36 25.59 73.97
C LEU A 335 -29.63 24.78 75.04
N ALA A 336 -28.31 24.59 74.92
CA ALA A 336 -27.52 23.77 75.85
C ALA A 336 -27.06 24.51 77.12
N LEU A 337 -26.89 25.84 77.08
CA LEU A 337 -26.28 26.65 78.14
C LEU A 337 -27.08 27.93 78.43
N PRO A 338 -28.33 27.83 78.95
CA PRO A 338 -29.14 29.01 79.26
C PRO A 338 -28.45 29.92 80.28
N GLY A 339 -28.36 31.22 79.96
CA GLY A 339 -27.83 32.26 80.84
C GLY A 339 -26.32 32.56 80.74
N ARG A 340 -25.53 31.83 79.95
CA ARG A 340 -24.10 32.12 79.75
C ARG A 340 -23.80 32.73 78.38
N VAL A 341 -24.02 34.05 78.28
CA VAL A 341 -23.84 34.83 77.03
C VAL A 341 -22.42 34.70 76.45
N GLU A 342 -21.40 34.63 77.30
CA GLU A 342 -19.99 34.45 76.89
C GLU A 342 -19.77 33.14 76.10
N ALA A 343 -20.40 32.04 76.53
CA ALA A 343 -20.26 30.75 75.85
C ALA A 343 -20.93 30.75 74.47
N ALA A 344 -22.07 31.44 74.33
CA ALA A 344 -22.74 31.62 73.04
C ALA A 344 -21.91 32.50 72.08
N ALA A 345 -21.24 33.54 72.59
CA ALA A 345 -20.33 34.38 71.78
C ALA A 345 -19.12 33.59 71.26
N VAL A 346 -18.50 32.75 72.10
CA VAL A 346 -17.39 31.86 71.70
C VAL A 346 -17.85 30.83 70.67
N ALA A 347 -19.03 30.23 70.83
CA ALA A 347 -19.59 29.29 69.87
C ALA A 347 -19.88 29.95 68.51
N ALA A 348 -20.39 31.18 68.49
CA ALA A 348 -20.60 31.96 67.27
C ALA A 348 -19.27 32.29 66.56
N ALA A 349 -18.25 32.71 67.31
CA ALA A 349 -16.92 33.01 66.76
C ALA A 349 -16.23 31.75 66.18
N LEU A 350 -16.33 30.61 66.85
CA LEU A 350 -15.82 29.32 66.35
C LEU A 350 -16.60 28.84 65.13
N GLY A 351 -17.93 29.01 65.10
CA GLY A 351 -18.76 28.70 63.94
C GLY A 351 -18.45 29.58 62.73
N PHE A 352 -18.16 30.86 62.95
CA PHE A 352 -17.74 31.78 61.91
C PHE A 352 -16.34 31.43 61.37
N ALA A 353 -15.38 31.15 62.26
CA ALA A 353 -14.04 30.72 61.87
C ALA A 353 -14.07 29.38 61.11
N GLY A 354 -14.85 28.40 61.58
CA GLY A 354 -15.06 27.12 60.89
C GLY A 354 -15.73 27.28 59.53
N GLY A 355 -16.76 28.13 59.43
CA GLY A 355 -17.43 28.48 58.16
C GLY A 355 -16.50 29.21 57.18
N ALA A 356 -15.64 30.10 57.68
CA ALA A 356 -14.63 30.78 56.86
C ALA A 356 -13.56 29.82 56.34
N ILE A 357 -13.04 28.92 57.19
CA ILE A 357 -12.08 27.89 56.78
C ILE A 357 -12.72 26.93 55.76
N ALA A 358 -13.97 26.50 55.99
CA ALA A 358 -14.70 25.66 55.04
C ALA A 358 -14.92 26.36 53.69
N ALA A 359 -15.30 27.64 53.71
CA ALA A 359 -15.47 28.45 52.49
C ALA A 359 -14.14 28.68 51.73
N LEU A 360 -13.02 28.86 52.43
CA LEU A 360 -11.69 29.04 51.83
C LEU A 360 -11.05 27.72 51.35
N ALA A 361 -11.42 26.58 51.96
CA ALA A 361 -11.01 25.25 51.51
C ALA A 361 -11.85 24.72 50.34
N ALA A 362 -13.12 25.14 50.22
CA ALA A 362 -14.06 24.66 49.21
C ALA A 362 -13.61 24.76 47.73
N PRO A 363 -12.79 25.74 47.29
CA PRO A 363 -12.47 25.92 45.87
C PRO A 363 -11.05 25.48 45.48
N TRP A 364 -10.46 24.48 46.15
CA TRP A 364 -9.33 23.74 45.58
C TRP A 364 -9.84 22.73 44.54
N VAL A 365 -10.37 23.25 43.44
CA VAL A 365 -10.83 22.42 42.33
C VAL A 365 -9.61 21.99 41.52
N TYR A 366 -9.15 20.78 41.77
CA TYR A 366 -8.24 20.10 40.84
C TYR A 366 -9.00 19.87 39.54
N ILE A 367 -8.49 20.42 38.44
CA ILE A 367 -9.08 20.30 37.10
C ILE A 367 -7.98 19.78 36.17
N ARG A 368 -8.32 18.86 35.27
CA ARG A 368 -7.41 18.45 34.19
C ARG A 368 -7.18 19.64 33.27
N ARG A 369 -5.92 19.99 33.01
CA ARG A 369 -5.52 21.20 32.29
C ARG A 369 -6.25 21.43 30.96
N LYS A 370 -6.69 20.37 30.27
CA LYS A 370 -7.50 20.42 29.03
C LYS A 370 -8.87 21.12 29.16
N TYR A 371 -9.34 21.44 30.37
CA TYR A 371 -10.56 22.20 30.62
C TYR A 371 -10.30 23.63 31.13
N LEU A 372 -9.04 24.10 31.11
CA LEU A 372 -8.63 25.43 31.55
C LEU A 372 -8.21 26.36 30.40
N SER A 373 -8.29 25.88 29.15
CA SER A 373 -7.86 26.57 27.92
C SER A 373 -9.03 26.85 27.00
#